data_AF-A0A976IX07-F1
#
_entry.id   AF-A0A976IX07-F1
#
_cell.length_a   1.000
_cell.length_b   1.000
_cell.length_c   1.000
_cell.angle_alpha   90.00
_cell.angle_beta   90.00
_cell.angle_gamma   90.00
#
_symmetry.space_group_name_H-M   'P 1'
#
loop_
_entity.id
_entity.type
_entity.pdbx_description
1 polymer ?
#
loop_
_entity_poly.entity_id
_entity_poly.type
_entity_poly.pdbx_seq_one_letter_code
_entity_poly.pdbx_strand_id
1 'polypeptide(L)'
;MAHSEKSTVTRTVAKEAPGSKTAGTGRRAAGRKAARATTPEERHGLIAEAAYLIAEQRGFQGEAALDDWLQAEAEIDMRLFGSP
;
A
#
# COMPACT_ATOMS: atom_id res chain seq x y z
N MET A 1 6.83 34.23 38.57
CA MET A 1 7.10 34.38 37.12
C MET A 1 7.74 33.05 36.69
N ALA A 2 6.99 32.00 36.34
CA ALA A 2 6.44 31.69 35.00
C ALA A 2 7.48 32.03 33.91
N HIS A 3 8.07 31.10 33.15
CA HIS A 3 7.52 30.13 32.17
C HIS A 3 8.64 29.06 31.91
N SER A 4 8.48 27.72 31.94
CA SER A 4 7.82 26.78 30.99
C SER A 4 8.01 27.21 29.52
N GLU A 5 8.57 26.41 28.60
CA GLU A 5 7.85 25.37 27.86
C GLU A 5 8.78 24.65 26.87
N LYS A 6 8.35 23.43 26.52
CA LYS A 6 8.98 22.38 25.73
C LYS A 6 9.29 22.84 24.29
N SER A 7 10.46 22.48 23.76
CA SER A 7 10.74 22.55 22.32
C SER A 7 9.94 21.48 21.58
N THR A 8 8.81 21.91 21.03
CA THR A 8 8.06 21.24 19.99
C THR A 8 8.67 21.58 18.64
N VAL A 9 9.40 20.64 18.03
CA VAL A 9 9.72 20.71 16.60
C VAL A 9 8.44 20.43 15.83
N THR A 10 7.92 21.49 15.22
CA THR A 10 6.82 21.52 14.28
C THR A 10 7.18 20.75 13.01
N ARG A 11 6.53 19.61 12.77
CA ARG A 11 6.50 18.97 11.45
C ARG A 11 5.20 19.37 10.75
N THR A 12 5.31 20.38 9.90
CA THR A 12 4.28 20.83 8.98
C THR A 12 4.09 19.81 7.86
N VAL A 13 2.83 19.48 7.59
CA VAL A 13 2.37 18.52 6.58
C VAL A 13 2.16 19.22 5.22
N ALA A 14 2.60 18.58 4.14
CA ALA A 14 2.15 18.81 2.76
C ALA A 14 2.37 17.47 2.02
N LYS A 15 1.37 16.60 1.84
CA LYS A 15 0.21 16.67 0.93
C LYS A 15 0.63 16.66 -0.55
N GLU A 16 0.86 15.46 -1.07
CA GLU A 16 0.43 15.05 -2.41
C GLU A 16 0.20 13.52 -2.43
N ALA A 17 -1.01 13.13 -2.03
CA ALA A 17 -1.59 11.86 -2.43
C ALA A 17 -2.46 12.16 -3.66
N PRO A 18 -2.24 11.52 -4.82
CA PRO A 18 -3.24 11.57 -5.87
C PRO A 18 -4.41 10.72 -5.39
N GLY A 19 -5.53 11.41 -5.15
CA GLY A 19 -6.77 10.77 -4.79
C GLY A 19 -7.23 9.82 -5.89
N SER A 20 -7.63 8.61 -5.50
CA SER A 20 -8.54 7.82 -6.30
C SER A 20 -9.85 7.69 -5.53
N LYS A 21 -10.77 8.63 -5.79
CA LYS A 21 -12.19 8.45 -5.54
C LYS A 21 -12.86 8.18 -6.89
N THR A 22 -13.14 6.91 -7.15
CA THR A 22 -14.29 6.52 -7.95
C THR A 22 -15.00 5.38 -7.23
N ALA A 23 -16.25 5.65 -6.88
CA ALA A 23 -17.21 4.65 -6.45
C ALA A 23 -17.40 3.63 -7.58
N GLY A 24 -17.27 2.34 -7.25
CA GLY A 24 -17.66 1.23 -8.07
C GLY A 24 -18.39 0.21 -7.20
N THR A 25 -19.71 0.31 -7.15
CA THR A 25 -20.57 -0.74 -6.62
C THR A 25 -20.36 -2.03 -7.40
N GLY A 26 -19.96 -3.09 -6.69
CA GLY A 26 -20.30 -4.46 -7.02
C GLY A 26 -19.18 -5.31 -7.61
N ARG A 27 -18.68 -6.24 -6.79
CA ARG A 27 -18.87 -7.66 -7.12
C ARG A 27 -18.87 -8.53 -5.87
N ARG A 28 -20.05 -9.05 -5.55
CA ARG A 28 -20.18 -10.24 -4.70
C ARG A 28 -19.46 -11.43 -5.36
N ALA A 29 -18.91 -12.26 -4.48
CA ALA A 29 -18.52 -13.65 -4.71
C ALA A 29 -17.25 -13.88 -5.55
N ALA A 30 -16.09 -13.84 -4.91
CA ALA A 30 -14.98 -14.69 -5.33
C ALA A 30 -15.29 -16.12 -4.86
N GLY A 31 -16.08 -16.80 -5.69
CA GLY A 31 -16.30 -18.23 -5.60
C GLY A 31 -14.98 -18.98 -5.69
N ARG A 32 -14.96 -20.12 -5.00
CA ARG A 32 -13.85 -21.07 -4.88
C ARG A 32 -13.12 -21.33 -6.20
N LYS A 33 -11.80 -21.15 -6.13
CA LYS A 33 -10.72 -21.89 -6.79
C LYS A 33 -11.10 -22.64 -8.08
N ALA A 34 -11.11 -21.91 -9.19
CA ALA A 34 -10.55 -22.44 -10.42
C ALA A 34 -9.14 -21.87 -10.52
N ALA A 35 -8.14 -22.69 -10.85
CA ALA A 35 -6.76 -22.27 -11.10
C ALA A 35 -6.69 -21.35 -12.33
N ARG A 36 -7.20 -20.13 -12.19
CA ARG A 36 -7.06 -19.06 -13.16
C ARG A 36 -5.70 -18.45 -12.93
N ALA A 37 -4.88 -18.44 -13.98
CA ALA A 37 -3.70 -17.60 -14.03
C ALA A 37 -4.10 -16.19 -13.63
N THR A 38 -3.44 -15.64 -12.61
CA THR A 38 -3.70 -14.28 -12.12
C THR A 38 -3.49 -13.31 -13.28
N THR A 39 -4.49 -12.47 -13.58
CA THR A 39 -4.32 -11.48 -14.65
C THR A 39 -3.34 -10.39 -14.20
N PRO A 40 -2.69 -9.66 -15.12
CA PRO A 40 -1.81 -8.55 -14.76
C PRO A 40 -2.49 -7.49 -13.88
N GLU A 41 -3.78 -7.24 -14.09
CA GLU A 41 -4.57 -6.29 -13.29
C GLU A 41 -4.81 -6.81 -11.88
N GLU A 42 -5.11 -8.11 -11.72
CA GLU A 42 -5.25 -8.75 -10.42
C GLU A 42 -3.92 -8.72 -9.66
N ARG A 43 -2.79 -8.99 -10.34
CA ARG A 43 -1.44 -8.87 -9.78
C ARG A 43 -1.18 -7.44 -9.29
N HIS A 44 -1.45 -6.42 -10.12
CA HIS A 44 -1.28 -5.02 -9.74
C HIS A 44 -2.11 -4.62 -8.51
N GLY A 45 -3.35 -5.11 -8.41
CA GLY A 45 -4.20 -4.87 -7.24
C GLY A 45 -3.59 -5.46 -5.96
N LEU A 46 -3.12 -6.70 -6.03
CA LEU A 46 -2.45 -7.37 -4.90
C LEU A 46 -1.18 -6.65 -4.46
N ILE A 47 -0.37 -6.16 -5.41
CA ILE A 47 0.85 -5.39 -5.13
C ILE A 47 0.50 -4.08 -4.44
N ALA A 48 -0.50 -3.35 -4.94
CA ALA A 48 -0.92 -2.09 -4.35
C ALA A 48 -1.44 -2.26 -2.91
N GLU A 49 -2.23 -3.31 -2.65
CA GLU A 49 -2.71 -3.64 -1.30
C GLU A 49 -1.54 -3.99 -0.36
N ALA A 50 -0.59 -4.82 -0.80
CA ALA A 50 0.57 -5.18 0.00
C ALA A 50 1.47 -3.96 0.29
N ALA A 51 1.72 -3.11 -0.72
CA ALA A 51 2.50 -1.88 -0.55
C ALA A 51 1.83 -0.92 0.45
N TYR A 52 0.50 -0.80 0.39
CA TYR A 52 -0.26 -0.02 1.36
C TYR A 52 -0.08 -0.55 2.80
N LEU A 53 -0.15 -1.87 3.00
CA LEU A 53 0.04 -2.48 4.32
C LEU A 53 1.47 -2.31 4.86
N ILE A 54 2.48 -2.37 3.99
CA ILE A 54 3.88 -2.11 4.38
C ILE A 54 4.04 -0.64 4.79
N ALA A 55 3.53 0.28 3.97
CA ALA A 55 3.56 1.70 4.28
C ALA A 55 2.81 2.00 5.59
N GLU A 56 1.64 1.38 5.83
CA GLU A 56 0.86 1.53 7.05
C GLU A 56 1.63 1.07 8.30
N GLN A 57 2.31 -0.08 8.24
CA GLN A 57 3.16 -0.58 9.33
C GLN A 57 4.31 0.36 9.69
N ARG A 58 4.81 1.11 8.70
CA ARG A 58 5.87 2.11 8.89
C ARG A 58 5.33 3.50 9.22
N GLY A 59 4.01 3.68 9.23
CA GLY A 59 3.36 4.98 9.47
C GLY A 59 3.47 5.95 8.29
N PHE A 60 3.44 5.43 7.06
CA PHE A 60 3.46 6.16 5.79
C PHE A 60 4.65 7.12 5.67
N GLN A 61 5.86 6.60 5.86
CA GLN A 61 7.08 7.34 5.59
C GLN A 61 7.22 7.53 4.08
N GLY A 62 6.80 8.70 3.58
CA GLY A 62 6.63 8.99 2.14
C GLY A 62 7.87 8.77 1.26
N GLU A 63 9.07 8.77 1.84
CA GLU A 63 10.32 8.47 1.12
C GLU A 63 10.46 6.98 0.75
N ALA A 64 9.69 6.09 1.37
CA ALA A 64 9.79 4.64 1.19
C ALA A 64 8.71 4.07 0.26
N ALA A 65 7.82 4.88 -0.31
CA ALA A 65 6.68 4.37 -1.08
C ALA A 65 7.12 3.51 -2.29
N LEU A 66 8.23 3.86 -2.93
CA LEU A 66 8.80 3.06 -4.02
C LEU A 66 9.38 1.74 -3.51
N ASP A 67 10.10 1.77 -2.39
CA ASP A 67 10.67 0.58 -1.77
C ASP A 67 9.57 -0.38 -1.31
N ASP A 68 8.51 0.15 -0.69
CA ASP A 68 7.34 -0.61 -0.23
C ASP A 68 6.63 -1.27 -1.42
N TRP A 69 6.55 -0.58 -2.57
CA TRP A 69 5.99 -1.14 -3.80
C TRP A 69 6.87 -2.24 -4.40
N LEU A 70 8.18 -2.06 -4.47
CA LEU A 70 9.13 -3.08 -4.95
C LEU A 70 9.12 -4.33 -4.07
N GLN A 71 9.07 -4.14 -2.75
CA GLN A 71 8.97 -5.24 -1.79
C GLN A 71 7.65 -6.00 -1.96
N ALA A 72 6.54 -5.28 -2.11
CA ALA A 72 5.23 -5.87 -2.39
C ALA A 72 5.20 -6.63 -3.72
N GLU A 73 5.81 -6.09 -4.78
CA GLU A 73 5.92 -6.75 -6.08
C GLU A 73 6.61 -8.11 -5.96
N ALA A 74 7.78 -8.14 -5.34
CA ALA A 74 8.53 -9.39 -5.12
C ALA A 74 7.74 -10.40 -4.27
N GLU A 75 7.06 -9.95 -3.22
CA GLU A 75 6.25 -10.80 -2.35
C GLU A 75 5.07 -11.44 -3.09
N ILE A 76 4.36 -10.66 -3.90
CA ILE A 76 3.23 -11.15 -4.69
C ILE A 76 3.73 -12.07 -5.81
N ASP A 77 4.81 -11.72 -6.49
CA ASP A 77 5.37 -12.56 -7.56
C ASP A 77 5.83 -13.91 -7.03
N MET A 78 6.49 -13.95 -5.88
CA MET A 78 6.87 -15.21 -5.23
C MET A 78 5.64 -16.08 -4.87
N ARG A 79 4.53 -15.46 -4.46
CA ARG A 79 3.28 -16.18 -4.12
C ARG A 79 2.54 -16.70 -5.35
N LEU A 80 2.55 -15.94 -6.43
CA LEU A 80 1.78 -16.25 -7.64
C LEU A 80 2.52 -17.20 -8.57
N PHE A 81 3.82 -17.01 -8.74
CA PHE A 81 4.61 -17.74 -9.72
C PHE A 81 5.51 -18.80 -9.08
N GLY A 82 5.74 -18.74 -7.76
CA GLY A 82 6.84 -19.46 -7.14
C GLY A 82 8.17 -18.92 -7.66
N SER A 83 9.25 -19.08 -6.89
CA SER A 83 10.59 -18.76 -7.42
C SER A 83 10.80 -19.44 -8.80
N PRO A 84 11.48 -18.79 -9.77
CA PRO A 84 11.77 -19.36 -11.08
C PRO A 84 12.42 -20.75 -11.01
#